data_AF-A0A6S6G549-F1
#
_entry.id   AF-A0A6S6G549-F1
#
_cell.length_a   1.000
_cell.length_b   1.000
_cell.length_c   1.000
_cell.angle_alpha   90.00
_cell.angle_beta   90.00
_cell.angle_gamma   90.00
#
_symmetry.space_group_name_H-M   'P 1'
#
loop_
_entity.id
_entity.type
_entity.pdbx_description
1 polymer ?
#
loop_
_entity_poly.entity_id
_entity_poly.type
_entity_poly.pdbx_seq_one_letter_code
_entity_poly.pdbx_strand_id
1 'polypeptide(L)'
;MGEHHEVHAVRRVCIMTATAMTMRAVPDGNGGFRHVPTPFVPVVVGGKGKKKAVRPPDPIVTNGESAAEQLRLLIERIERIDEEISGMQADRADVFVEAKGVGFDVKGVRAILGLRKQEKHHRDEFESILETYKIALGLA
;
A
#
# COMPACT_ATOMS: atom_id res chain seq x y z
N MET A 1 -21.10 46.96 3.20
CA MET A 1 -21.21 47.31 1.78
C MET A 1 -19.82 47.80 1.37
N GLY A 2 -18.94 46.91 0.93
CA GLY A 2 -18.76 46.55 -0.48
C GLY A 2 -17.53 47.33 -0.98
N GLU A 3 -16.34 46.75 -0.89
CA GLU A 3 -15.63 46.06 -1.98
C GLU A 3 -15.09 47.01 -3.06
N HIS A 4 -13.76 47.05 -3.22
CA HIS A 4 -13.01 46.81 -4.47
C HIS A 4 -11.74 47.67 -4.66
N HIS A 5 -10.62 46.96 -4.92
CA HIS A 5 -9.49 47.30 -5.81
C HIS A 5 -8.62 48.52 -5.39
N GLU A 6 -7.29 48.52 -5.41
CA GLU A 6 -6.37 48.02 -6.43
C GLU A 6 -4.92 48.00 -5.90
N VAL A 7 -4.10 47.19 -6.57
CA VAL A 7 -2.69 46.79 -6.41
C VAL A 7 -1.64 47.90 -6.26
N HIS A 8 -0.61 47.64 -5.44
CA HIS A 8 0.83 47.58 -5.80
C HIS A 8 1.73 47.83 -4.57
N ALA A 9 2.17 46.76 -3.91
CA ALA A 9 3.31 46.80 -2.98
C ALA A 9 4.35 45.76 -3.42
N VAL A 10 5.10 46.11 -4.45
CA VAL A 10 6.37 45.45 -4.77
C VAL A 10 7.44 46.13 -3.93
N ARG A 11 8.29 45.32 -3.25
CA ARG A 11 9.47 45.64 -2.41
C ARG A 11 9.17 45.53 -0.91
N ARG A 12 9.83 44.72 -0.10
CA ARG A 12 11.00 43.84 -0.27
C ARG A 12 10.80 42.70 0.73
N VAL A 13 10.73 41.47 0.23
CA VAL A 13 10.92 40.26 1.04
C VAL A 13 12.36 40.32 1.52
N CYS A 14 12.59 40.92 2.68
CA CYS A 14 13.83 40.76 3.43
C CYS A 14 13.69 39.48 4.27
N ILE A 15 13.54 38.34 3.59
CA ILE A 15 13.76 37.05 4.20
C ILE A 15 15.21 36.75 3.90
N MET A 16 16.07 36.94 4.90
CA MET A 16 17.40 36.36 4.89
C MET A 16 17.24 34.85 4.66
N THR A 17 17.43 34.39 3.44
CA THR A 17 17.52 32.96 3.15
C THR A 17 18.84 32.49 3.74
N ALA A 18 18.81 32.08 5.02
CA ALA A 18 19.83 31.23 5.58
C ALA A 18 19.85 29.96 4.72
N THR A 19 20.78 29.88 3.77
CA THR A 19 21.03 28.69 2.98
C THR A 19 21.51 27.62 3.95
N ALA A 20 20.60 26.79 4.48
CA ALA A 20 20.99 25.60 5.22
C ALA A 20 21.99 24.85 4.34
N MET A 21 23.21 24.59 4.82
CA MET A 21 24.23 23.87 4.06
C MET A 21 24.36 22.48 4.66
N THR A 22 24.31 21.45 3.83
CA THR A 22 24.59 20.07 4.24
C THR A 22 25.99 19.67 3.81
N MET A 23 26.75 19.07 4.72
CA MET A 23 28.12 18.61 4.52
C MET A 23 28.11 17.27 3.79
N ARG A 24 28.44 17.27 2.50
CA ARG A 24 28.58 16.03 1.71
C ARG A 24 30.04 15.54 1.80
N ALA A 25 30.23 14.29 2.24
CA ALA A 25 31.55 13.66 2.27
C ALA A 25 31.99 13.29 0.83
N VAL A 26 33.15 13.79 0.40
CA VAL A 26 33.77 13.51 -0.90
C VAL A 26 35.14 12.88 -0.65
N PRO A 27 35.50 11.78 -1.33
CA PRO A 27 36.80 11.13 -1.11
C PRO A 27 37.95 11.98 -1.64
N ASP A 28 39.03 12.08 -0.86
CA ASP A 28 40.17 12.98 -1.13
C ASP A 28 41.34 12.31 -1.88
N GLY A 29 41.17 11.06 -2.28
CA GLY A 29 42.21 10.27 -2.97
C GLY A 29 43.32 9.73 -2.05
N ASN A 30 43.46 10.20 -0.81
CA ASN A 30 44.45 9.72 0.17
C ASN A 30 43.84 8.80 1.26
N GLY A 31 42.73 8.14 0.94
CA GLY A 31 41.99 7.26 1.87
C GLY A 31 41.08 7.97 2.90
N GLY A 32 41.01 9.30 2.87
CA GLY A 32 40.12 10.12 3.71
C GLY A 32 38.97 10.77 2.93
N PHE A 33 38.04 11.41 3.64
CA PHE A 33 36.92 12.15 3.07
C PHE A 33 36.93 13.62 3.54
N ARG A 34 36.89 14.59 2.62
CA ARG A 34 36.57 15.99 2.92
C ARG A 34 35.08 16.20 2.87
N HIS A 35 34.58 16.92 3.86
CA HIS A 35 33.22 17.42 3.86
C HIS A 35 33.14 18.73 3.08
N VAL A 36 32.44 18.73 1.96
CA VAL A 36 32.19 19.93 1.16
C VAL A 36 30.80 20.47 1.49
N PRO A 37 30.67 21.73 1.91
CA PRO A 37 29.37 22.34 2.19
C PRO A 37 28.62 22.55 0.88
N THR A 38 27.56 21.77 0.68
CA THR A 38 26.66 21.90 -0.47
C THR A 38 25.35 22.54 -0.03
N PRO A 39 24.75 23.42 -0.85
CA PRO A 39 23.47 24.05 -0.50
C PRO A 39 22.41 22.97 -0.28
N PHE A 40 21.66 23.07 0.82
CA PHE A 40 20.57 22.14 1.12
C PHE A 40 19.48 22.31 0.07
N VAL A 41 19.38 21.32 -0.81
CA VAL A 41 18.20 21.15 -1.63
C VAL A 41 17.25 20.31 -0.77
N PRO A 42 16.06 20.82 -0.37
CA PRO A 42 15.10 19.97 0.33
C PRO A 42 14.82 18.78 -0.58
N VAL A 43 15.12 17.57 -0.10
CA VAL A 43 14.69 16.35 -0.77
C VAL A 43 13.17 16.41 -0.75
N VAL A 44 12.57 16.76 -1.87
CA VAL A 44 11.17 16.47 -2.10
C VAL A 44 11.11 14.96 -2.08
N VAL A 45 10.77 14.39 -0.92
CA VAL A 45 10.44 12.97 -0.79
C VAL A 45 9.13 12.84 -1.54
N GLY A 46 9.24 12.72 -2.87
CA GLY A 46 8.11 12.47 -3.74
C GLY A 46 7.46 11.22 -3.21
N GLY A 47 6.21 11.35 -2.74
CA GLY A 47 5.37 10.19 -2.47
C GLY A 47 5.49 9.25 -3.66
N LYS A 48 5.53 7.94 -3.41
CA LYS A 48 5.61 6.90 -4.44
C LYS A 48 4.45 7.05 -5.43
N GLY A 49 4.59 7.94 -6.41
CA GLY A 49 3.77 7.96 -7.59
C GLY A 49 4.09 6.67 -8.31
N LYS A 50 3.09 5.80 -8.49
CA LYS A 50 3.21 4.66 -9.38
C LYS A 50 3.63 5.21 -10.73
N LYS A 51 4.91 5.08 -11.10
CA LYS A 51 5.35 5.35 -12.47
C LYS A 51 4.45 4.48 -13.33
N LYS A 52 3.64 5.08 -14.21
CA LYS A 52 2.77 4.35 -15.12
C LYS A 52 3.69 3.49 -15.96
N ALA A 53 3.77 2.19 -15.66
CA ALA A 53 4.60 1.28 -16.40
C ALA A 53 4.19 1.42 -17.87
N VAL A 54 5.17 1.67 -18.74
CA VAL A 54 4.93 1.55 -20.18
C VAL A 54 4.47 0.12 -20.38
N ARG A 55 3.21 -0.06 -20.77
CA ARG A 55 2.65 -1.39 -20.98
C ARG A 55 3.47 -2.02 -22.12
N PRO A 56 4.01 -3.24 -21.95
CA PRO A 56 4.63 -3.94 -23.07
C PRO A 56 3.61 -4.02 -24.22
N PRO A 57 4.05 -3.98 -25.49
CA PRO A 57 3.15 -4.04 -26.63
C PRO A 57 2.32 -5.33 -26.54
N ASP A 58 1.02 -5.21 -26.80
CA ASP A 58 0.08 -6.31 -26.65
C ASP A 58 0.51 -7.50 -27.53
N PRO A 59 0.55 -8.74 -27.00
CA PRO A 59 1.10 -9.90 -27.72
C PRO A 59 0.31 -10.25 -28.99
N ILE A 60 -0.96 -9.85 -29.04
CA ILE A 60 -1.83 -10.00 -30.23
C ILE A 60 -1.32 -9.13 -31.39
N VAL A 61 -0.75 -7.95 -31.10
CA VAL A 61 -0.28 -7.01 -32.11
C VAL A 61 1.10 -7.42 -32.66
N THR A 62 1.90 -8.13 -31.86
CA THR A 62 3.25 -8.55 -32.23
C THR A 62 3.29 -9.92 -32.92
N ASN A 63 2.51 -10.91 -32.47
CA ASN A 63 2.41 -12.25 -33.08
C ASN A 63 0.97 -12.79 -32.97
N GLY A 64 0.06 -12.28 -33.80
CA GLY A 64 -1.40 -12.43 -33.64
C GLY A 64 -1.93 -13.85 -33.54
N GLU A 65 -1.54 -14.76 -34.44
CA GLU A 65 -2.07 -16.13 -34.47
C GLU A 65 -1.60 -16.95 -33.27
N SER A 66 -0.29 -16.98 -33.00
CA SER A 66 0.26 -17.71 -31.84
C SER A 66 -0.20 -17.13 -30.50
N ALA A 67 -0.35 -15.80 -30.41
CA ALA A 67 -0.82 -15.16 -29.19
C ALA A 67 -2.33 -15.41 -28.97
N ALA A 68 -3.13 -15.49 -30.03
CA ALA A 68 -4.55 -15.82 -29.94
C ALA A 68 -4.76 -17.26 -29.48
N GLU A 69 -3.97 -18.22 -29.96
CA GLU A 69 -4.02 -19.62 -29.51
C GLU A 69 -3.64 -19.74 -28.03
N GLN A 70 -2.58 -19.08 -27.60
CA GLN A 70 -2.19 -19.03 -26.18
C GLN A 70 -3.29 -18.42 -25.32
N LEU A 71 -3.92 -17.34 -25.77
CA LEU A 71 -5.01 -16.69 -25.04
C LEU A 71 -6.22 -17.62 -24.88
N ARG A 72 -6.59 -18.38 -25.92
CA ARG A 72 -7.68 -19.37 -25.85
C ARG A 72 -7.39 -20.46 -24.82
N LEU A 73 -6.17 -21.02 -24.83
CA LEU A 73 -5.75 -22.04 -23.85
C LEU A 73 -5.77 -21.51 -22.42
N LEU A 74 -5.40 -20.25 -22.20
CA LEU A 74 -5.45 -19.61 -20.89
C LEU A 74 -6.90 -19.43 -20.42
N ILE A 75 -7.80 -19.00 -21.30
CA ILE A 75 -9.22 -18.81 -20.99
C ILE A 75 -9.87 -20.15 -20.62
N GLU A 76 -9.71 -21.18 -21.44
CA GLU A 76 -10.26 -22.52 -21.17
C GLU A 76 -9.77 -23.08 -19.82
N ARG A 77 -8.51 -22.82 -19.46
CA ARG A 77 -7.95 -23.23 -18.17
C ARG A 77 -8.57 -22.45 -17.00
N ILE A 78 -8.79 -21.15 -17.17
CA ILE A 78 -9.40 -20.31 -16.13
C ILE A 78 -10.86 -20.72 -15.92
N GLU A 79 -11.63 -20.93 -16.99
CA GLU A 79 -13.03 -21.32 -16.89
C GLU A 79 -13.23 -22.62 -16.10
N ARG A 80 -12.38 -23.63 -16.34
CA ARG A 80 -12.38 -24.88 -15.56
C ARG A 80 -12.10 -24.63 -14.07
N ILE A 81 -11.11 -23.79 -13.76
CA ILE A 81 -10.73 -23.48 -12.37
C ILE A 81 -11.83 -22.66 -11.68
N ASP A 82 -12.49 -21.74 -12.39
CA ASP A 82 -13.56 -20.92 -11.83
C ASP A 82 -14.80 -21.75 -11.49
N GLU A 83 -15.13 -22.76 -12.31
CA GLU A 83 -16.16 -23.74 -11.99
C GLU A 83 -15.83 -24.51 -10.70
N GLU A 84 -14.60 -25.01 -10.56
CA GLU A 84 -14.12 -25.68 -9.34
C GLU A 84 -14.20 -24.76 -8.11
N ILE A 85 -13.74 -23.51 -8.24
CA ILE A 85 -13.79 -22.52 -7.16
C ILE A 85 -15.24 -22.23 -6.76
N SER A 86 -16.16 -22.13 -7.72
CA SER A 86 -17.57 -21.87 -7.44
C SER A 86 -18.19 -22.99 -6.59
N GLY A 87 -17.88 -24.25 -6.90
CA GLY A 87 -18.31 -25.41 -6.11
C GLY A 87 -17.74 -25.38 -4.69
N MET A 88 -16.44 -25.15 -4.56
CA MET A 88 -15.78 -25.03 -3.25
C MET A 88 -16.32 -23.84 -2.41
N GLN A 89 -16.75 -22.75 -3.06
CA GLN A 89 -17.37 -21.63 -2.38
C GLN A 89 -18.77 -21.95 -1.88
N ALA A 90 -19.55 -22.73 -2.64
CA ALA A 90 -20.86 -23.24 -2.21
C ALA A 90 -20.70 -24.16 -0.99
N ASP A 91 -19.80 -25.14 -1.06
CA ASP A 91 -19.50 -26.03 0.08
C ASP A 91 -19.07 -25.24 1.32
N ARG A 92 -18.23 -24.22 1.13
CA ARG A 92 -17.81 -23.33 2.22
C ARG A 92 -18.98 -22.57 2.82
N ALA A 93 -19.95 -22.14 2.02
CA ALA A 93 -21.15 -21.45 2.49
C ALA A 93 -22.06 -22.41 3.28
N ASP A 94 -22.23 -23.63 2.80
CA ASP A 94 -23.06 -24.65 3.45
C ASP A 94 -22.53 -25.02 4.84
N VAL A 95 -21.20 -25.14 5.01
CA VAL A 95 -20.59 -25.33 6.34
C VAL A 95 -20.91 -24.18 7.30
N PHE A 96 -21.00 -22.94 6.80
CA PHE A 96 -21.43 -21.81 7.64
C PHE A 96 -22.93 -21.87 7.96
N VAL A 97 -23.76 -22.44 7.09
CA VAL A 97 -25.20 -22.63 7.36
C VAL A 97 -25.40 -23.73 8.39
N GLU A 98 -24.68 -24.84 8.27
CA GLU A 98 -24.65 -25.91 9.27
C GLU A 98 -24.24 -25.37 10.64
N ALA A 99 -23.19 -24.56 10.71
CA ALA A 99 -22.75 -23.92 11.95
C ALA A 99 -23.86 -23.06 12.59
N LYS A 100 -24.67 -22.35 11.79
CA LYS A 100 -25.85 -21.61 12.30
C LYS A 100 -26.92 -22.54 12.82
N GLY A 101 -27.18 -23.65 12.13
CA GLY A 101 -28.17 -24.65 12.54
C GLY A 101 -27.85 -25.29 13.89
N VAL A 102 -26.56 -25.46 14.19
CA VAL A 102 -26.07 -25.92 15.50
C VAL A 102 -26.15 -24.83 16.58
N GLY A 103 -26.27 -23.56 16.19
CA GLY A 103 -26.39 -22.42 17.11
C GLY A 103 -25.12 -21.58 17.28
N PHE A 104 -24.10 -21.75 16.44
CA PHE A 104 -22.91 -20.90 16.45
C PHE A 104 -23.14 -19.58 15.71
N ASP A 105 -22.55 -18.48 16.23
CA ASP A 105 -22.51 -17.21 15.51
C ASP A 105 -21.43 -17.24 14.40
N VAL A 106 -21.87 -17.07 13.16
CA VAL A 106 -21.00 -17.07 11.98
C VAL A 106 -20.02 -15.91 11.97
N LYS A 107 -20.34 -14.76 12.60
CA LYS A 107 -19.39 -13.65 12.70
C LYS A 107 -18.20 -14.03 13.60
N GLY A 108 -18.49 -14.63 14.76
CA GLY A 108 -17.47 -15.18 15.65
C GLY A 108 -16.59 -16.23 14.96
N VAL A 109 -17.19 -17.22 14.28
CA VAL A 109 -16.44 -18.26 13.57
C VAL A 109 -15.51 -17.67 12.49
N ARG A 110 -15.99 -16.68 11.71
CA ARG A 110 -15.17 -15.98 10.71
C ARG A 110 -14.00 -15.21 11.33
N ALA A 111 -14.23 -14.55 12.46
CA ALA A 111 -13.18 -13.86 13.20
C ALA A 111 -12.10 -14.84 13.67
N ILE A 112 -12.50 -15.99 14.24
CA ILE A 112 -11.57 -17.04 14.70
C ILE A 112 -10.77 -17.61 13.52
N LEU A 113 -11.38 -17.85 12.36
CA LEU A 113 -10.66 -18.29 11.16
C LEU A 113 -9.61 -17.26 10.71
N GLY A 114 -9.87 -15.97 10.88
CA GLY A 114 -8.89 -14.91 10.63
C GLY A 114 -7.73 -14.96 11.62
N LEU A 115 -8.04 -15.02 12.92
CA LEU A 115 -7.04 -15.12 13.99
C LEU A 115 -6.15 -16.37 13.83
N ARG A 116 -6.73 -17.50 13.44
CA ARG A 116 -5.97 -18.75 13.22
C ARG A 116 -4.96 -18.68 12.08
N LYS A 117 -5.17 -17.78 11.11
CA LYS A 117 -4.22 -17.56 10.00
C LYS A 117 -3.08 -16.63 10.40
N GLN A 118 -3.24 -15.85 11.46
CA GLN A 118 -2.21 -14.97 11.97
C GLN A 118 -1.21 -15.74 12.83
N GLU A 119 0.04 -15.30 12.82
CA GLU A 119 1.07 -15.85 13.71
C GLU A 119 0.70 -15.60 15.19
N LYS A 120 1.16 -16.46 16.09
CA LYS A 120 0.83 -16.34 17.52
C LYS A 120 1.40 -15.05 18.12
N HIS A 121 2.67 -14.73 17.85
CA HIS A 121 3.33 -13.54 18.37
C HIS A 121 2.59 -12.24 17.98
N HIS A 122 2.20 -12.11 16.71
CA HIS A 122 1.45 -10.94 16.24
C HIS A 122 0.06 -10.80 16.90
N ARG A 123 -0.59 -11.92 17.27
CA ARG A 123 -1.86 -11.88 17.99
C ARG A 123 -1.66 -11.41 19.43
N ASP A 124 -0.69 -11.98 20.13
CA ASP A 124 -0.40 -11.66 21.53
C ASP A 124 0.04 -10.18 21.67
N GLU A 125 0.87 -9.68 20.75
CA GLU A 125 1.26 -8.27 20.68
C GLU A 125 0.03 -7.36 20.48
N PHE A 126 -0.82 -7.68 19.50
CA PHE A 126 -2.00 -6.90 19.20
C PHE A 126 -3.02 -6.92 20.36
N GLU A 127 -3.20 -8.06 21.01
CA GLU A 127 -4.07 -8.19 22.19
C GLU A 127 -3.56 -7.34 23.37
N SER A 128 -2.25 -7.34 23.64
CA SER A 128 -1.66 -6.51 24.72
C SER A 128 -1.87 -5.01 24.50
N ILE A 129 -1.75 -4.56 23.25
CA ILE A 129 -1.98 -3.16 22.87
C ILE A 129 -3.47 -2.82 23.00
N LEU A 130 -4.34 -3.71 22.53
CA LEU A 130 -5.79 -3.52 22.65
C LEU A 130 -6.24 -3.46 24.10
N GLU A 131 -5.71 -4.33 24.96
CA GLU A 131 -6.02 -4.33 26.39
C GLU A 131 -5.65 -3.00 27.05
N THR A 132 -4.44 -2.49 26.75
CA THR A 132 -3.99 -1.18 27.23
C THR A 132 -4.97 -0.07 26.82
N TYR A 133 -5.44 -0.09 25.57
CA TYR A 133 -6.40 0.92 25.08
C TYR A 133 -7.80 0.74 25.67
N LYS A 134 -8.28 -0.49 25.88
CA LYS A 134 -9.58 -0.74 26.52
C LYS A 134 -9.62 -0.22 27.95
N ILE A 135 -8.54 -0.45 28.71
CA ILE A 135 -8.40 0.07 30.08
C ILE A 135 -8.41 1.60 30.06
N ALA A 136 -7.64 2.24 29.17
CA ALA A 136 -7.60 3.69 29.05
C ALA A 136 -8.97 4.31 28.70
N LEU A 137 -9.80 3.59 27.94
CA LEU A 137 -11.15 4.01 27.55
C LEU A 137 -12.25 3.57 28.53
N GLY A 138 -11.92 2.80 29.59
CA GLY A 138 -12.91 2.29 30.56
C GLY A 138 -13.87 1.25 29.96
N LEU A 139 -13.45 0.52 28.93
CA LEU A 139 -14.22 -0.54 28.27
C LEU A 139 -13.91 -1.94 28.84
N ALA A 140 -13.07 -2.01 29.87
CA ALA A 140 -12.61 -3.23 30.53
C ALA A 140 -13.50 -3.61 31.72
#